data_AF-A0A9P6JDT3-F1
#
_entry.id   AF-A0A9P6JDT3-F1
#
_cell.length_a   1.000
_cell.length_b   1.000
_cell.length_c   1.000
_cell.angle_alpha   90.00
_cell.angle_beta   90.00
_cell.angle_gamma   90.00
#
_symmetry.space_group_name_H-M   'P 1'
#
loop_
_entity.id
_entity.type
_entity.pdbx_description
1 polymer ?
#
loop_
_entity_poly.entity_id
_entity_poly.type
_entity_poly.pdbx_seq_one_letter_code
_entity_poly.pdbx_strand_id
1 'polypeptide(L)'
;MTAPKSFKKSTAMEIDNGYEQPSVSANPTPDITDAQMSSQRPKRKPKPKRPFKATCKCLLAPLFRTTIPLGTLSKHRTLIPRPANIREPRTRHSRTSAKSTLKPRRKPDASGDQRSTQTSTAMPSNQVGVDAEKIEQWYITNKAHLEPATRRLVVLSKPSTVRQKSQLKAMRKHHWECELQVEGHLKRNRPTTYRLKILRNRIDWERLAPYITLMVQAAFEMDINHQHLPVVGTTLCALLEHKDLGATQCEELLISWGLTHLNARRFTTHLWDLMVAAAGESSIRGGRGMGLQVRQCEHRTDFKTIQERLTVLNKPPA
;
A
#
# COMPACT_ATOMS: atom_id res chain seq x y z
N MET A 1 27.28 -42.52 21.35
CA MET A 1 26.31 -43.49 20.78
C MET A 1 25.49 -44.03 21.93
N THR A 2 24.28 -43.49 22.13
CA THR A 2 23.23 -44.05 23.01
C THR A 2 21.97 -43.20 22.82
N ALA A 3 21.11 -43.61 21.88
CA ALA A 3 19.66 -43.47 22.01
C ALA A 3 19.20 -44.54 23.05
N PRO A 4 18.02 -44.47 23.73
CA PRO A 4 16.72 -44.13 23.13
C PRO A 4 15.69 -43.45 24.07
N LYS A 5 14.54 -43.04 23.52
CA LYS A 5 13.20 -43.62 23.80
C LYS A 5 12.07 -42.70 23.31
N SER A 6 11.35 -43.24 22.33
CA SER A 6 9.96 -42.95 21.96
C SER A 6 9.03 -42.91 23.17
N PHE A 7 8.00 -42.05 23.21
CA PHE A 7 6.72 -42.38 23.83
C PHE A 7 5.57 -41.47 23.34
N LYS A 8 4.58 -42.15 22.73
CA LYS A 8 3.11 -41.98 22.72
C LYS A 8 2.41 -40.70 22.23
N LYS A 9 1.68 -40.93 21.12
CA LYS A 9 0.34 -40.42 20.76
C LYS A 9 -0.67 -40.55 21.91
N SER A 10 -1.45 -39.48 22.11
CA SER A 10 -2.78 -39.41 22.74
C SER A 10 -3.22 -37.94 22.62
N THR A 11 -4.46 -37.50 22.41
CA THR A 11 -5.78 -38.09 22.20
C THR A 11 -6.60 -36.92 21.62
N ALA A 12 -7.39 -37.16 20.56
CA ALA A 12 -8.34 -36.17 20.06
C ALA A 12 -9.52 -36.06 21.03
N MET A 13 -9.84 -34.85 21.47
CA MET A 13 -11.11 -34.55 22.13
C MET A 13 -12.07 -33.94 21.11
N GLU A 14 -13.09 -34.71 20.77
CA GLU A 14 -14.38 -34.21 20.29
C GLU A 14 -14.99 -33.31 21.36
N ILE A 15 -15.35 -32.09 20.97
CA ILE A 15 -16.34 -31.29 21.70
C ILE A 15 -17.47 -31.04 20.70
N ASP A 16 -18.46 -31.92 20.81
CA ASP A 16 -19.82 -31.70 20.36
C ASP A 16 -20.51 -30.84 21.41
N ASN A 17 -21.18 -29.76 21.01
CA ASN A 17 -22.21 -29.10 21.83
C ASN A 17 -22.98 -28.06 21.00
N GLY A 18 -24.22 -28.43 20.68
CA GLY A 18 -25.35 -27.67 21.19
C GLY A 18 -25.82 -26.50 20.34
N TYR A 19 -26.64 -26.82 19.35
CA TYR A 19 -27.68 -25.96 18.79
C TYR A 19 -28.60 -25.41 19.89
N GLU A 20 -28.75 -24.09 20.01
CA GLU A 20 -30.01 -23.46 20.45
C GLU A 20 -30.27 -22.19 19.62
N GLN A 21 -31.28 -22.27 18.76
CA GLN A 21 -31.94 -21.11 18.18
C GLN A 21 -33.11 -20.71 19.08
N PRO A 22 -33.25 -19.42 19.45
CA PRO A 22 -34.54 -18.90 19.88
C PRO A 22 -35.32 -18.33 18.70
N SER A 23 -36.50 -18.92 18.54
CA SER A 23 -37.64 -18.54 17.72
C SER A 23 -38.25 -17.18 18.09
N VAL A 24 -38.65 -16.45 17.05
CA VAL A 24 -39.91 -15.71 16.85
C VAL A 24 -40.43 -14.80 17.98
N SER A 25 -40.55 -13.50 17.70
CA SER A 25 -41.78 -12.77 18.05
C SER A 25 -42.14 -11.75 16.96
N ALA A 26 -43.22 -12.03 16.26
CA ALA A 26 -43.93 -11.10 15.40
C ALA A 26 -44.53 -9.97 16.25
N ASN A 27 -44.39 -8.72 15.81
CA ASN A 27 -45.18 -7.61 16.33
C ASN A 27 -46.20 -7.17 15.26
N PRO A 28 -47.47 -6.97 15.65
CA PRO A 28 -48.55 -6.69 14.73
C PRO A 28 -48.56 -5.23 14.28
N THR A 29 -48.91 -5.06 13.01
CA THR A 29 -49.42 -3.84 12.39
C THR A 29 -50.73 -3.41 13.05
N PRO A 30 -50.96 -2.10 13.26
CA PRO A 30 -52.31 -1.56 13.27
C PRO A 30 -52.60 -0.72 12.03
N ASP A 31 -53.79 -0.96 11.49
CA ASP A 31 -54.45 -0.26 10.41
C ASP A 31 -54.95 1.15 10.82
N ILE A 32 -54.87 2.04 9.83
CA ILE A 32 -55.86 3.07 9.43
C ILE A 32 -56.35 4.09 10.46
N THR A 33 -56.13 5.37 10.15
CA THR A 33 -57.21 6.38 10.14
C THR A 33 -56.82 7.60 9.31
N ASP A 34 -57.66 7.88 8.31
CA ASP A 34 -57.71 9.14 7.58
C ASP A 34 -58.15 10.28 8.52
N ALA A 35 -57.40 11.39 8.50
CA ALA A 35 -57.86 12.67 8.99
C ALA A 35 -57.24 13.81 8.15
N GLN A 36 -58.05 14.33 7.23
CA GLN A 36 -57.86 15.65 6.65
C GLN A 36 -57.94 16.69 7.76
N MET A 37 -56.85 17.42 8.03
CA MET A 37 -56.93 18.79 8.51
C MET A 37 -55.72 19.61 8.03
N SER A 38 -56.03 20.74 7.43
CA SER A 38 -55.11 21.80 7.05
C SER A 38 -54.29 22.27 8.24
N SER A 39 -52.96 22.31 8.10
CA SER A 39 -52.12 23.06 9.02
C SER A 39 -50.87 23.58 8.31
N GLN A 40 -50.67 24.87 8.50
CA GLN A 40 -49.63 25.71 7.92
C GLN A 40 -48.25 25.08 8.05
N ARG A 41 -47.47 25.06 6.96
CA ARG A 41 -46.07 24.62 6.95
C ARG A 41 -45.27 25.45 7.96
N PRO A 42 -44.73 24.87 9.05
CA PRO A 42 -43.79 25.59 9.90
C PRO A 42 -42.50 25.83 9.12
N LYS A 43 -42.04 27.08 9.11
CA LYS A 43 -40.73 27.46 8.57
C LYS A 43 -39.65 26.64 9.30
N ARG A 44 -39.07 25.67 8.59
CA ARG A 44 -37.96 24.84 9.09
C ARG A 44 -36.81 25.74 9.49
N LYS A 45 -36.50 25.79 10.79
CA LYS A 45 -35.27 26.42 11.29
C LYS A 45 -34.06 25.75 10.61
N PRO A 46 -33.02 26.52 10.22
CA PRO A 46 -31.83 25.97 9.59
C PRO A 46 -31.20 24.91 10.52
N LYS A 47 -30.97 23.71 9.98
CA LYS A 47 -30.29 22.63 10.72
C LYS A 47 -28.92 23.15 11.18
N PRO A 48 -28.51 22.88 12.44
CA PRO A 48 -27.18 23.24 12.90
C PRO A 48 -26.16 22.60 11.96
N LYS A 49 -25.28 23.42 11.37
CA LYS A 49 -24.15 22.94 10.57
C LYS A 49 -23.35 22.03 11.50
N ARG A 50 -23.33 20.73 11.20
CA ARG A 50 -22.45 19.78 11.90
C ARG A 50 -21.04 20.37 11.88
N PRO A 51 -20.33 20.45 13.01
CA PRO A 51 -18.95 20.93 13.01
C PRO A 51 -18.19 20.09 11.99
N PHE A 52 -17.54 20.78 11.06
CA PHE A 52 -16.62 20.16 10.12
C PHE A 52 -15.64 19.36 10.98
N LYS A 53 -15.68 18.02 10.91
CA LYS A 53 -14.68 17.19 11.58
C LYS A 53 -13.34 17.69 11.07
N ALA A 54 -12.56 18.33 11.94
CA ALA A 54 -11.21 18.71 11.63
C ALA A 54 -10.51 17.41 11.24
N THR A 55 -10.25 17.23 9.95
CA THR A 55 -9.33 16.19 9.47
C THR A 55 -8.03 16.49 10.18
N CYS A 56 -7.73 15.70 11.23
CA CYS A 56 -6.46 15.77 11.93
C CYS A 56 -5.40 15.72 10.85
N LYS A 57 -4.68 16.84 10.68
CA LYS A 57 -3.57 16.92 9.74
C LYS A 57 -2.47 16.06 10.36
N CYS A 58 -2.53 14.75 10.13
CA CYS A 58 -1.51 13.84 10.59
C CYS A 58 -0.16 14.37 10.10
N LEU A 59 0.77 14.56 11.03
CA LEU A 59 2.04 15.27 10.82
C LEU A 59 2.89 14.63 9.72
N LEU A 60 2.68 13.34 9.51
CA LEU A 60 3.39 12.53 8.53
C LEU A 60 2.52 12.22 7.30
N ALA A 61 1.28 12.73 7.23
CA ALA A 61 0.44 12.60 6.04
C ALA A 61 1.16 13.02 4.73
N PRO A 62 2.03 14.05 4.69
CA PRO A 62 2.79 14.36 3.49
C PRO A 62 3.69 13.22 2.99
N LEU A 63 4.20 12.37 3.89
CA LEU A 63 5.03 11.20 3.54
C LEU A 63 4.22 10.08 2.88
N PHE A 64 2.93 9.98 3.23
CA PHE A 64 2.07 8.85 2.84
C PHE A 64 0.96 9.19 1.85
N ARG A 65 0.82 10.48 1.44
CA ARG A 65 -0.09 10.85 0.35
C ARG A 65 0.36 10.20 -0.95
N THR A 66 -0.39 9.19 -1.39
CA THR A 66 -0.26 8.55 -2.71
C THR A 66 -1.14 9.20 -3.76
N THR A 67 -2.24 9.84 -3.32
CA THR A 67 -3.11 10.61 -4.20
C THR A 67 -2.45 11.97 -4.46
N ILE A 68 -1.77 12.10 -5.60
CA ILE A 68 -1.60 13.41 -6.22
C ILE A 68 -3.02 13.86 -6.57
N PRO A 69 -3.57 14.93 -5.96
CA PRO A 69 -4.90 15.39 -6.34
C PRO A 69 -4.87 15.71 -7.84
N LEU A 70 -5.72 15.09 -8.65
CA LEU A 70 -5.71 15.21 -10.11
C LEU A 70 -5.65 16.67 -10.61
N GLY A 71 -6.20 17.62 -9.84
CA GLY A 71 -6.13 19.06 -10.13
C GLY A 71 -4.73 19.69 -10.06
N THR A 72 -3.72 19.01 -9.51
CA THR A 72 -2.33 19.51 -9.46
C THR A 72 -1.50 19.11 -10.68
N LEU A 73 -1.90 18.08 -11.43
CA LEU A 73 -1.19 17.67 -12.66
C LEU A 73 -1.41 18.65 -13.83
N SER A 74 -2.50 19.43 -13.82
CA SER A 74 -2.77 20.41 -14.89
C SER A 74 -1.96 21.71 -14.77
N LYS A 75 -1.37 22.01 -13.60
CA LYS A 75 -0.69 23.29 -13.35
C LYS A 75 0.83 23.24 -13.57
N HIS A 76 1.42 22.06 -13.74
CA HIS A 76 2.86 21.90 -13.97
C HIS A 76 3.25 21.67 -15.44
N ARG A 77 2.32 21.83 -16.39
CA ARG A 77 2.60 21.70 -17.84
C ARG A 77 3.06 23.01 -18.50
N THR A 78 3.41 24.03 -17.73
CA THR A 78 4.00 25.27 -18.25
C THR A 78 5.47 25.38 -17.90
N LEU A 79 6.28 25.42 -18.96
CA LEU A 79 7.65 25.97 -19.03
C LEU A 79 8.75 25.14 -18.35
N ILE A 80 9.18 24.07 -19.01
CA ILE A 80 10.61 23.71 -19.01
C ILE A 80 11.19 24.32 -20.28
N PRO A 81 12.09 25.33 -20.19
CA PRO A 81 12.80 25.83 -21.36
C PRO A 81 13.70 24.73 -21.90
N ARG A 82 13.57 24.48 -23.21
CA ARG A 82 14.45 23.58 -23.96
C ARG A 82 15.88 24.13 -23.87
N PRO A 83 16.86 23.42 -23.28
CA PRO A 83 18.24 23.90 -23.26
C PRO A 83 18.76 23.97 -24.70
N ALA A 84 19.28 25.14 -25.05
CA ALA A 84 19.90 25.41 -26.34
C ALA A 84 21.17 24.57 -26.53
N ASN A 85 21.33 24.07 -27.76
CA ASN A 85 22.55 23.53 -28.38
C ASN A 85 23.83 23.57 -27.52
N ILE A 86 24.15 22.44 -26.89
CA ILE A 86 25.54 22.12 -26.51
C ILE A 86 26.07 21.19 -27.60
N ARG A 87 27.00 21.75 -28.37
CA ARG A 87 27.70 21.12 -29.48
C ARG A 87 28.77 20.20 -28.89
N GLU A 88 28.54 18.89 -28.89
CA GLU A 88 29.54 17.92 -28.45
C GLU A 88 30.70 17.80 -29.48
N PRO A 89 31.96 17.77 -29.03
CA PRO A 89 33.10 17.50 -29.89
C PRO A 89 33.20 16.00 -30.24
N ARG A 90 33.20 15.72 -31.54
CA ARG A 90 33.56 14.42 -32.12
C ARG A 90 34.99 14.04 -31.76
N THR A 91 35.17 12.94 -31.05
CA THR A 91 36.43 12.18 -31.03
C THR A 91 36.30 10.94 -31.90
N ARG A 92 37.20 10.85 -32.88
CA ARG A 92 37.44 9.71 -33.78
C ARG A 92 38.43 8.74 -33.13
N HIS A 93 38.49 7.54 -33.69
CA HIS A 93 39.43 6.43 -33.47
C HIS A 93 38.99 5.48 -32.33
N SER A 94 38.96 4.14 -32.48
CA SER A 94 39.76 3.27 -33.33
C SER A 94 39.01 1.99 -33.69
N ARG A 95 39.17 1.54 -34.95
CA ARG A 95 38.82 0.21 -35.43
C ARG A 95 39.85 -0.78 -34.90
N THR A 96 39.41 -1.90 -34.34
CA THR A 96 40.13 -3.17 -34.44
C THR A 96 39.13 -4.27 -34.74
N SER A 97 39.38 -4.92 -35.88
CA SER A 97 38.66 -6.09 -36.35
C SER A 97 39.15 -7.33 -35.62
N ALA A 98 38.24 -8.21 -35.21
CA ALA A 98 38.58 -9.61 -35.03
C ALA A 98 37.46 -10.48 -35.61
N LYS A 99 37.90 -11.31 -36.54
CA LYS A 99 37.19 -12.21 -37.44
C LYS A 99 37.17 -13.58 -36.76
N SER A 100 36.02 -14.18 -36.58
CA SER A 100 35.93 -15.63 -36.36
C SER A 100 34.66 -16.17 -36.99
N THR A 101 34.83 -17.31 -37.64
CA THR A 101 34.05 -17.88 -38.72
C THR A 101 33.77 -19.33 -38.35
N LEU A 102 32.70 -19.91 -38.91
CA LEU A 102 32.36 -21.35 -38.97
C LEU A 102 31.55 -21.84 -37.74
N LYS A 103 30.44 -22.60 -37.85
CA LYS A 103 29.93 -23.46 -38.94
C LYS A 103 28.45 -23.81 -38.67
N PRO A 104 27.58 -23.92 -39.70
CA PRO A 104 26.28 -24.57 -39.60
C PRO A 104 26.35 -26.06 -40.02
N ARG A 105 25.57 -26.95 -39.39
CA ARG A 105 25.41 -28.36 -39.82
C ARG A 105 23.93 -28.69 -40.02
N ARG A 106 23.63 -29.19 -41.22
CA ARG A 106 22.35 -29.68 -41.79
C ARG A 106 22.02 -31.10 -41.29
N LYS A 107 20.74 -31.42 -40.95
CA LYS A 107 19.69 -32.25 -41.65
C LYS A 107 19.96 -33.79 -41.72
N PRO A 108 19.00 -34.68 -42.12
CA PRO A 108 17.51 -34.74 -42.01
C PRO A 108 16.95 -36.16 -41.63
N ASP A 109 15.62 -36.34 -41.81
CA ASP A 109 14.82 -37.57 -42.08
C ASP A 109 13.74 -37.90 -41.01
N ALA A 110 12.44 -37.66 -41.28
CA ALA A 110 11.45 -38.48 -42.04
C ALA A 110 10.93 -39.64 -41.15
N SER A 111 9.65 -39.96 -40.96
CA SER A 111 8.38 -39.78 -41.67
C SER A 111 7.25 -39.90 -40.62
N GLY A 112 6.09 -39.25 -40.76
CA GLY A 112 4.91 -39.90 -41.34
C GLY A 112 3.61 -39.50 -40.63
N ASP A 113 2.53 -39.57 -41.38
CA ASP A 113 1.10 -39.53 -41.01
C ASP A 113 0.32 -38.20 -40.92
N GLN A 114 -0.28 -37.88 -42.08
CA GLN A 114 -1.72 -37.87 -42.35
C GLN A 114 -2.68 -37.12 -41.40
N ARG A 115 -3.23 -36.03 -41.97
CA ARG A 115 -4.67 -35.81 -42.22
C ARG A 115 -5.57 -35.57 -40.98
N SER A 116 -5.82 -34.29 -40.72
CA SER A 116 -7.21 -33.82 -40.52
C SER A 116 -7.32 -32.33 -40.76
N THR A 117 -8.07 -32.00 -41.80
CA THR A 117 -8.60 -30.68 -42.13
C THR A 117 -9.42 -30.16 -40.95
N GLN A 118 -8.93 -29.17 -40.23
CA GLN A 118 -9.77 -28.28 -39.43
C GLN A 118 -9.61 -26.87 -39.94
N THR A 119 -10.69 -26.41 -40.56
CA THR A 119 -10.95 -25.05 -40.97
C THR A 119 -10.99 -24.17 -39.72
N SER A 120 -9.82 -23.69 -39.31
CA SER A 120 -9.71 -22.64 -38.31
C SER A 120 -10.27 -21.37 -38.93
N THR A 121 -11.56 -21.10 -38.72
CA THR A 121 -12.12 -19.76 -38.86
C THR A 121 -11.34 -18.87 -37.89
N ALA A 122 -10.27 -18.26 -38.39
CA ALA A 122 -9.54 -17.21 -37.72
C ALA A 122 -10.51 -16.04 -37.55
N MET A 123 -11.19 -16.01 -36.41
CA MET A 123 -11.87 -14.82 -35.92
C MET A 123 -10.82 -13.70 -35.93
N PRO A 124 -11.01 -12.63 -36.72
CA PRO A 124 -10.11 -11.50 -36.65
C PRO A 124 -10.20 -10.97 -35.22
N SER A 125 -9.12 -11.18 -34.46
CA SER A 125 -8.93 -10.55 -33.16
C SER A 125 -8.82 -9.05 -33.39
N ASN A 126 -9.99 -8.41 -33.51
CA ASN A 126 -10.20 -6.97 -33.52
C ASN A 126 -9.95 -6.41 -32.10
N GLN A 127 -8.85 -6.81 -31.47
CA GLN A 127 -8.26 -6.05 -30.39
C GLN A 127 -7.52 -4.88 -31.04
N VAL A 128 -8.31 -3.91 -31.53
CA VAL A 128 -7.81 -2.55 -31.70
C VAL A 128 -7.30 -2.15 -30.33
N GLY A 129 -5.98 -2.17 -30.16
CA GLY A 129 -5.33 -1.74 -28.93
C GLY A 129 -5.88 -0.36 -28.59
N VAL A 130 -6.55 -0.25 -27.45
CA VAL A 130 -7.00 1.05 -26.98
C VAL A 130 -5.75 1.73 -26.43
N ASP A 131 -5.36 2.86 -27.03
CA ASP A 131 -4.20 3.63 -26.59
C ASP A 131 -4.32 4.00 -25.11
N ALA A 132 -3.22 3.85 -24.36
CA ALA A 132 -3.19 4.10 -22.91
C ALA A 132 -3.67 5.54 -22.57
N GLU A 133 -3.30 6.54 -23.37
CA GLU A 133 -3.73 7.94 -23.21
C GLU A 133 -5.26 8.09 -23.25
N LYS A 134 -5.93 7.29 -24.08
CA LYS A 134 -7.39 7.28 -24.20
C LYS A 134 -8.03 6.64 -22.96
N ILE A 135 -7.39 5.64 -22.37
CA ILE A 135 -7.84 5.02 -21.12
C ILE A 135 -7.67 6.00 -19.95
N GLU A 136 -6.56 6.73 -19.88
CA GLU A 136 -6.33 7.80 -18.90
C GLU A 136 -7.44 8.86 -18.92
N GLN A 137 -7.82 9.32 -20.10
CA GLN A 137 -8.94 10.24 -20.27
C GLN A 137 -10.25 9.64 -19.72
N TRP A 138 -10.50 8.33 -19.92
CA TRP A 138 -11.68 7.68 -19.37
C TRP A 138 -11.70 7.63 -17.85
N TYR A 139 -10.55 7.53 -17.15
CA TYR A 139 -10.53 7.65 -15.69
C TYR A 139 -11.06 9.01 -15.23
N ILE A 140 -10.63 10.08 -15.89
CA ILE A 140 -11.03 11.46 -15.58
C ILE A 140 -12.51 11.65 -15.88
N THR A 141 -12.94 11.31 -17.11
CA THR A 141 -14.32 11.50 -17.56
C THR A 141 -15.31 10.74 -16.69
N ASN A 142 -14.97 9.50 -16.30
CA ASN A 142 -15.85 8.66 -15.49
C ASN A 142 -15.68 8.87 -13.98
N LYS A 143 -14.81 9.78 -13.54
CA LYS A 143 -14.50 10.02 -12.12
C LYS A 143 -14.17 8.72 -11.39
N ALA A 144 -13.37 7.89 -12.05
CA ALA A 144 -12.93 6.62 -11.51
C ALA A 144 -12.04 6.87 -10.29
N HIS A 145 -12.27 6.11 -9.22
CA HIS A 145 -11.50 6.19 -7.99
C HIS A 145 -11.23 4.78 -7.46
N LEU A 146 -10.20 4.67 -6.63
CA LEU A 146 -9.89 3.45 -5.91
C LEU A 146 -10.74 3.40 -4.63
N GLU A 147 -11.47 2.30 -4.46
CA GLU A 147 -12.15 2.03 -3.20
C GLU A 147 -11.10 1.65 -2.13
N PRO A 148 -11.00 2.35 -0.99
CA PRO A 148 -9.94 2.11 -0.01
C PRO A 148 -9.93 0.69 0.57
N ALA A 149 -11.12 0.10 0.79
CA ALA A 149 -11.26 -1.21 1.42
C ALA A 149 -10.89 -2.37 0.47
N THR A 150 -11.39 -2.33 -0.77
CA THR A 150 -11.18 -3.43 -1.72
C THR A 150 -10.00 -3.20 -2.66
N ARG A 151 -9.48 -1.96 -2.71
CA ARG A 151 -8.50 -1.48 -3.69
C ARG A 151 -8.92 -1.75 -5.13
N ARG A 152 -10.22 -1.83 -5.38
CA ARG A 152 -10.74 -2.01 -6.73
C ARG A 152 -11.01 -0.66 -7.35
N LEU A 153 -10.81 -0.59 -8.67
CA LEU A 153 -11.23 0.54 -9.46
C LEU A 153 -12.76 0.58 -9.53
N VAL A 154 -13.33 1.63 -8.93
CA VAL A 154 -14.77 1.92 -8.90
C VAL A 154 -15.05 3.17 -9.72
N VAL A 155 -16.14 3.10 -10.49
CA VAL A 155 -16.66 4.23 -11.27
C VAL A 155 -17.98 4.64 -10.64
N LEU A 156 -18.19 5.94 -10.42
CA LEU A 156 -19.38 6.47 -9.74
C LEU A 156 -20.68 6.14 -10.50
N SER A 157 -20.62 6.09 -11.82
CA SER A 157 -21.74 5.70 -12.67
C SER A 157 -21.74 4.20 -12.93
N LYS A 158 -22.89 3.55 -12.69
CA LYS A 158 -23.10 2.17 -13.13
C LYS A 158 -23.12 2.15 -14.67
N PRO A 159 -22.33 1.31 -15.35
CA PRO A 159 -22.30 1.26 -16.81
C PRO A 159 -23.61 0.68 -17.34
N SER A 160 -24.37 1.49 -18.08
CA SER A 160 -25.66 1.10 -18.67
C SER A 160 -25.49 0.49 -20.06
N THR A 161 -24.53 0.99 -20.85
CA THR A 161 -24.33 0.56 -22.24
C THR A 161 -23.23 -0.50 -22.38
N VAL A 162 -23.31 -1.33 -23.44
CA VAL A 162 -22.26 -2.30 -23.79
C VAL A 162 -20.90 -1.62 -24.00
N ARG A 163 -20.90 -0.43 -24.62
CA ARG A 163 -19.70 0.38 -24.80
C ARG A 163 -19.07 0.78 -23.46
N GLN A 164 -19.86 1.28 -22.50
CA GLN A 164 -19.37 1.64 -21.17
C GLN A 164 -18.85 0.42 -20.39
N LYS A 165 -19.51 -0.73 -20.51
CA LYS A 165 -19.02 -1.99 -19.91
C LYS A 165 -17.66 -2.40 -20.50
N SER A 166 -17.50 -2.28 -21.82
CA SER A 166 -16.23 -2.55 -22.51
C SER A 166 -15.13 -1.57 -22.07
N GLN A 167 -15.44 -0.28 -21.99
CA GLN A 167 -14.52 0.75 -21.49
C GLN A 167 -14.07 0.46 -20.05
N LEU A 168 -15.00 0.14 -19.15
CA LEU A 168 -14.67 -0.20 -17.77
C LEU A 168 -13.78 -1.45 -17.68
N LYS A 169 -14.01 -2.45 -18.53
CA LYS A 169 -13.16 -3.65 -18.63
C LYS A 169 -11.74 -3.28 -19.08
N ALA A 170 -11.61 -2.44 -20.11
CA ALA A 170 -10.32 -1.95 -20.58
C ALA A 170 -9.58 -1.13 -19.50
N MET A 171 -10.29 -0.24 -18.79
CA MET A 171 -9.73 0.51 -17.67
C MET A 171 -9.23 -0.40 -16.56
N ARG A 172 -10.03 -1.37 -16.12
CA ARG A 172 -9.62 -2.33 -15.07
C ARG A 172 -8.41 -3.15 -15.49
N LYS A 173 -8.36 -3.61 -16.75
CA LYS A 173 -7.20 -4.34 -17.29
C LYS A 173 -5.96 -3.46 -17.27
N HIS A 174 -6.06 -2.22 -17.77
CA HIS A 174 -4.95 -1.27 -17.78
C HIS A 174 -4.48 -0.93 -16.36
N HIS A 175 -5.41 -0.74 -15.42
CA HIS A 175 -5.10 -0.50 -14.01
C HIS A 175 -4.25 -1.63 -13.43
N TRP A 176 -4.70 -2.87 -13.63
CA TRP A 176 -4.00 -4.06 -13.19
C TRP A 176 -2.60 -4.18 -13.81
N GLU A 177 -2.47 -3.89 -15.10
CA GLU A 177 -1.16 -3.87 -15.78
C GLU A 177 -0.22 -2.82 -15.19
N CYS A 178 -0.72 -1.61 -14.90
CA CYS A 178 0.06 -0.58 -14.23
C CYS A 178 0.47 -1.00 -12.81
N GLU A 179 -0.43 -1.59 -12.02
CA GLU A 179 -0.11 -2.09 -10.69
C GLU A 179 1.01 -3.15 -10.75
N LEU A 180 0.89 -4.10 -11.68
CA LEU A 180 1.89 -5.16 -11.88
C LEU A 180 3.25 -4.59 -12.31
N GLN A 181 3.25 -3.58 -13.19
CA GLN A 181 4.48 -2.88 -13.58
C GLN A 181 5.12 -2.17 -12.40
N VAL A 182 4.34 -1.41 -11.62
CA VAL A 182 4.83 -0.71 -10.42
C VAL A 182 5.40 -1.71 -9.42
N GLU A 183 4.70 -2.81 -9.15
CA GLU A 183 5.18 -3.88 -8.26
C GLU A 183 6.49 -4.49 -8.79
N GLY A 184 6.56 -4.78 -10.10
CA GLY A 184 7.76 -5.27 -10.76
C GLY A 184 8.94 -4.30 -10.62
N HIS A 185 8.71 -2.99 -10.80
CA HIS A 185 9.72 -1.96 -10.61
C HIS A 185 10.19 -1.86 -9.16
N LEU A 186 9.27 -1.88 -8.19
CA LEU A 186 9.60 -1.85 -6.77
C LEU A 186 10.41 -3.08 -6.33
N LYS A 187 10.06 -4.27 -6.85
CA LYS A 187 10.80 -5.51 -6.57
C LYS A 187 12.24 -5.46 -7.10
N ARG A 188 12.43 -4.94 -8.32
CA ARG A 188 13.75 -4.82 -8.96
C ARG A 188 14.62 -3.72 -8.33
N ASN A 189 14.03 -2.57 -8.03
CA ASN A 189 14.75 -1.38 -7.59
C ASN A 189 14.65 -1.20 -6.07
N ARG A 190 15.43 -1.99 -5.32
CA ARG A 190 15.51 -1.82 -3.86
C ARG A 190 16.32 -0.56 -3.50
N PRO A 191 15.86 0.26 -2.55
CA PRO A 191 16.64 1.38 -2.02
C PRO A 191 18.01 0.93 -1.54
N THR A 192 19.04 1.73 -1.81
CA THR A 192 20.42 1.45 -1.39
C THR A 192 20.55 1.39 0.13
N THR A 193 19.71 2.15 0.84
CA THR A 193 19.66 2.21 2.30
C THR A 193 19.34 0.86 2.94
N TYR A 194 18.65 -0.04 2.22
CA TYR A 194 18.34 -1.39 2.72
C TYR A 194 19.57 -2.27 2.89
N ARG A 195 20.69 -1.91 2.25
CA ARG A 195 21.97 -2.63 2.38
C ARG A 195 22.77 -2.20 3.61
N LEU A 196 22.37 -1.12 4.29
CA LEU A 196 23.07 -0.61 5.45
C LEU A 196 22.79 -1.50 6.67
N LYS A 197 23.86 -1.95 7.32
CA LYS A 197 23.78 -2.69 8.58
C LYS A 197 23.53 -1.71 9.72
N ILE A 198 22.43 -1.89 10.43
CA ILE A 198 22.04 -1.03 11.55
C ILE A 198 22.48 -1.66 12.86
N LEU A 199 23.24 -0.91 13.66
CA LEU A 199 23.62 -1.32 15.01
C LEU A 199 22.48 -1.02 15.99
N ARG A 200 21.52 -1.95 16.13
CA ARG A 200 20.30 -1.78 16.93
C ARG A 200 20.55 -1.41 18.39
N ASN A 201 21.62 -1.92 19.00
CA ASN A 201 21.99 -1.63 20.39
C ASN A 201 22.38 -0.17 20.63
N ARG A 202 22.63 0.60 19.56
CA ARG A 202 22.96 2.03 19.61
C ARG A 202 21.74 2.94 19.50
N ILE A 203 20.55 2.38 19.31
CA ILE A 203 19.31 3.13 19.09
C ILE A 203 18.53 3.19 20.40
N ASP A 204 17.99 4.37 20.71
CA ASP A 204 17.12 4.58 21.86
C ASP A 204 15.66 4.26 21.48
N TRP A 205 15.29 2.98 21.56
CA TRP A 205 13.99 2.46 21.13
C TRP A 205 12.81 3.09 21.88
N GLU A 206 12.99 3.38 23.18
CA GLU A 206 11.96 4.04 24.00
C GLU A 206 11.56 5.41 23.45
N ARG A 207 12.55 6.20 23.00
CA ARG A 207 12.29 7.54 22.42
C ARG A 207 11.89 7.48 20.96
N LEU A 208 12.29 6.43 20.25
CA LEU A 208 11.92 6.21 18.85
C LEU A 208 10.48 5.69 18.69
N ALA A 209 9.98 4.92 19.67
CA ALA A 209 8.69 4.24 19.59
C ALA A 209 7.47 5.16 19.36
N PRO A 210 7.34 6.34 20.00
CA PRO A 210 6.24 7.25 19.70
C PRO A 210 6.28 7.75 18.25
N TYR A 211 7.48 7.98 17.70
CA TYR A 211 7.63 8.40 16.31
C TYR A 211 7.22 7.29 15.34
N ILE A 212 7.68 6.05 15.58
CA ILE A 212 7.28 4.88 14.76
C ILE A 212 5.76 4.70 14.81
N THR A 213 5.15 4.88 15.98
CA THR A 213 3.70 4.79 16.15
C THR A 213 2.96 5.88 15.35
N LEU A 214 3.49 7.12 15.31
CA LEU A 214 2.97 8.17 14.43
C LEU A 214 3.13 7.82 12.94
N MET A 215 4.23 7.17 12.55
CA MET A 215 4.38 6.69 11.17
C MET A 215 3.30 5.66 10.83
N VAL A 216 3.02 4.72 11.75
CA VAL A 216 1.97 3.70 11.58
C VAL A 216 0.62 4.41 11.43
N GLN A 217 0.32 5.37 12.30
CA GLN A 217 -0.90 6.16 12.24
C GLN A 217 -1.10 6.79 10.86
N ALA A 218 -0.05 7.39 10.31
CA ALA A 218 -0.08 8.07 9.03
C ALA A 218 -0.20 7.11 7.84
N ALA A 219 0.46 5.96 7.91
CA ALA A 219 0.51 4.98 6.83
C ALA A 219 -0.81 4.19 6.70
N PHE A 220 -1.46 3.90 7.82
CA PHE A 220 -2.74 3.20 7.88
C PHE A 220 -3.96 4.14 7.97
N GLU A 221 -3.74 5.46 7.89
CA GLU A 221 -4.79 6.49 8.01
C GLU A 221 -5.64 6.31 9.29
N MET A 222 -5.01 5.88 10.39
CA MET A 222 -5.69 5.65 11.66
C MET A 222 -5.93 6.96 12.41
N ASP A 223 -6.98 6.99 13.23
CA ASP A 223 -7.14 8.06 14.21
C ASP A 223 -6.01 7.96 15.26
N ILE A 224 -5.47 9.10 15.69
CA ILE A 224 -4.49 9.14 16.77
C ILE A 224 -5.06 8.55 18.06
N ASN A 225 -6.38 8.65 18.23
CA ASN A 225 -7.07 8.13 19.39
C ASN A 225 -7.37 6.63 19.30
N HIS A 226 -7.07 5.97 18.19
CA HIS A 226 -7.45 4.59 17.95
C HIS A 226 -6.83 3.62 18.96
N GLN A 227 -7.65 2.75 19.56
CA GLN A 227 -7.25 1.86 20.65
C GLN A 227 -6.11 0.90 20.26
N HIS A 228 -6.11 0.41 19.02
CA HIS A 228 -5.09 -0.53 18.53
C HIS A 228 -3.78 0.14 18.08
N LEU A 229 -3.74 1.47 17.92
CA LEU A 229 -2.57 2.15 17.37
C LEU A 229 -1.30 1.94 18.22
N PRO A 230 -1.33 2.11 19.56
CA PRO A 230 -0.17 1.83 20.40
C PRO A 230 0.29 0.36 20.32
N VAL A 231 -0.64 -0.59 20.18
CA VAL A 231 -0.33 -2.03 20.08
C VAL A 231 0.40 -2.34 18.77
N VAL A 232 -0.06 -1.80 17.65
CA VAL A 232 0.62 -1.98 16.35
C VAL A 232 2.00 -1.33 16.35
N GLY A 233 2.10 -0.11 16.90
CA GLY A 233 3.37 0.62 17.01
C GLY A 233 4.40 -0.11 17.88
N THR A 234 4.01 -0.57 19.07
CA THR A 234 4.87 -1.36 19.97
C THR A 234 5.28 -2.69 19.36
N THR A 235 4.35 -3.40 18.71
CA THR A 235 4.65 -4.66 18.02
C THR A 235 5.72 -4.46 16.96
N LEU A 236 5.60 -3.41 16.13
CA LEU A 236 6.61 -3.10 15.13
C LEU A 236 7.96 -2.75 15.77
N CYS A 237 7.98 -1.94 16.83
CA CYS A 237 9.21 -1.62 17.55
C CYS A 237 9.90 -2.86 18.12
N ALA A 238 9.15 -3.74 18.81
CA ALA A 238 9.68 -4.97 19.37
C ALA A 238 10.24 -5.92 18.30
N LEU A 239 9.57 -6.01 17.14
CA LEU A 239 10.05 -6.79 16.00
C LEU A 239 11.34 -6.21 15.41
N LEU A 240 11.49 -4.89 15.38
CA LEU A 240 12.69 -4.23 14.88
C LEU A 240 13.85 -4.30 15.87
N GLU A 241 13.56 -4.28 17.17
CA GLU A 241 14.55 -4.31 18.26
C GLU A 241 15.09 -5.72 18.49
N HIS A 242 14.20 -6.70 18.68
CA HIS A 242 14.56 -8.04 19.15
C HIS A 242 14.67 -9.08 18.03
N LYS A 243 13.94 -8.89 16.93
CA LYS A 243 14.08 -9.73 15.74
C LYS A 243 15.10 -9.06 14.83
N ASP A 244 16.01 -9.84 14.23
CA ASP A 244 16.91 -9.33 13.18
C ASP A 244 16.13 -9.12 11.87
N LEU A 245 15.07 -8.31 11.95
CA LEU A 245 14.18 -8.01 10.85
C LEU A 245 14.94 -7.11 9.87
N GLY A 246 15.16 -7.60 8.65
CA GLY A 246 15.75 -6.81 7.57
C GLY A 246 14.73 -5.87 6.94
N ALA A 247 15.20 -4.85 6.22
CA ALA A 247 14.32 -3.85 5.58
C ALA A 247 13.27 -4.49 4.67
N THR A 248 13.67 -5.47 3.85
CA THR A 248 12.74 -6.17 2.95
C THR A 248 11.68 -6.95 3.71
N GLN A 249 12.06 -7.63 4.79
CA GLN A 249 11.10 -8.37 5.62
C GLN A 249 10.14 -7.42 6.34
N CYS A 250 10.62 -6.25 6.76
CA CYS A 250 9.77 -5.19 7.31
C CYS A 250 8.76 -4.68 6.27
N GLU A 251 9.19 -4.46 5.02
CA GLU A 251 8.29 -4.06 3.93
C GLU A 251 7.22 -5.13 3.67
N GLU A 252 7.61 -6.40 3.58
CA GLU A 252 6.70 -7.54 3.38
C GLU A 252 5.71 -7.69 4.55
N LEU A 253 6.17 -7.51 5.79
CA LEU A 253 5.32 -7.49 6.98
C LEU A 253 4.26 -6.38 6.90
N LEU A 254 4.68 -5.17 6.55
CA LEU A 254 3.77 -4.02 6.39
C LEU A 254 2.74 -4.25 5.27
N ILE A 255 3.14 -4.88 4.17
CA ILE A 255 2.21 -5.30 3.10
C ILE A 255 1.20 -6.32 3.64
N SER A 256 1.65 -7.30 4.43
CA SER A 256 0.77 -8.31 5.04
C SER A 256 -0.23 -7.71 6.03
N TRP A 257 0.12 -6.59 6.68
CA TRP A 257 -0.78 -5.82 7.53
C TRP A 257 -1.76 -4.96 6.74
N GLY A 258 -1.64 -4.94 5.41
CA GLY A 258 -2.56 -4.26 4.52
C GLY A 258 -2.05 -2.92 4.01
N LEU A 259 -0.75 -2.61 4.03
CA LEU A 259 -0.23 -1.45 3.29
C LEU A 259 -0.15 -1.73 1.78
N THR A 260 -0.15 -0.68 0.95
CA THR A 260 0.19 -0.82 -0.48
C THR A 260 1.70 -1.00 -0.61
N HIS A 261 2.16 -1.67 -1.68
CA HIS A 261 3.60 -1.81 -1.94
C HIS A 261 4.34 -0.47 -1.91
N LEU A 262 3.74 0.57 -2.49
CA LEU A 262 4.33 1.91 -2.51
C LEU A 262 4.42 2.54 -1.11
N ASN A 263 3.36 2.43 -0.29
CA ASN A 263 3.37 2.99 1.06
C ASN A 263 4.28 2.19 2.00
N ALA A 264 4.29 0.87 1.90
CA ALA A 264 5.22 0.02 2.63
C ALA A 264 6.67 0.37 2.28
N ARG A 265 6.98 0.59 1.00
CA ARG A 265 8.31 1.04 0.56
C ARG A 265 8.67 2.39 1.18
N ARG A 266 7.80 3.40 1.06
CA ARG A 266 8.03 4.75 1.61
C ARG A 266 8.23 4.71 3.12
N PHE A 267 7.35 3.99 3.82
CA PHE A 267 7.44 3.76 5.26
C PHE A 267 8.80 3.18 5.64
N THR A 268 9.15 2.07 5.01
CA THR A 268 10.34 1.30 5.37
C THR A 268 11.61 2.06 5.04
N THR A 269 11.67 2.74 3.89
CA THR A 269 12.82 3.60 3.54
C THR A 269 13.02 4.69 4.57
N HIS A 270 11.96 5.43 4.92
CA HIS A 270 12.03 6.49 5.92
C HIS A 270 12.45 5.96 7.30
N LEU A 271 11.87 4.82 7.71
CA LEU A 271 12.23 4.16 8.96
C LEU A 271 13.70 3.72 8.97
N TRP A 272 14.21 3.17 7.87
CA TRP A 272 15.61 2.75 7.78
C TRP A 272 16.56 3.94 7.89
N ASP A 273 16.26 5.03 7.19
CA ASP A 273 17.06 6.27 7.24
C ASP A 273 17.08 6.85 8.66
N LEU A 274 15.92 6.82 9.33
CA LEU A 274 15.79 7.24 10.73
C LEU A 274 16.65 6.39 11.66
N MET A 275 16.59 5.07 11.53
CA MET A 275 17.35 4.13 12.35
C MET A 275 18.86 4.22 12.08
N VAL A 276 19.28 4.41 10.83
CA VAL A 276 20.68 4.66 10.45
C VAL A 276 21.17 5.96 11.08
N ALA A 277 20.39 7.03 11.00
CA ALA A 277 20.73 8.32 11.60
C ALA A 277 20.83 8.22 13.14
N ALA A 278 19.90 7.51 13.78
CA ALA A 278 19.91 7.26 15.22
C ALA A 278 21.16 6.46 15.65
N ALA A 279 21.49 5.38 14.94
CA ALA A 279 22.68 4.58 15.23
C ALA A 279 23.99 5.36 14.97
N GLY A 280 24.01 6.23 13.96
CA GLY A 280 25.15 7.11 13.68
C GLY A 280 25.38 8.15 14.76
N GLU A 281 24.30 8.76 15.26
CA GLU A 281 24.34 9.77 16.33
C GLU A 281 24.97 9.26 17.64
N SER A 282 24.65 8.02 18.03
CA SER A 282 25.26 7.34 19.17
C SER A 282 26.79 7.36 19.11
N SER A 283 27.35 7.26 17.90
CA SER A 283 28.80 7.24 17.68
C SER A 283 29.46 8.60 17.90
N ILE A 284 28.70 9.70 17.80
CA ILE A 284 29.21 11.07 17.92
C ILE A 284 29.06 11.59 19.35
N ARG A 285 27.89 11.38 19.97
CA ARG A 285 27.54 12.01 21.26
C ARG A 285 27.80 11.13 22.47
N GLY A 286 28.05 9.83 22.28
CA GLY A 286 28.06 8.84 23.36
C GLY A 286 26.63 8.54 23.84
N GLY A 287 26.33 7.28 24.15
CA GLY A 287 24.99 6.83 24.55
C GLY A 287 24.11 6.37 23.38
N ARG A 288 22.81 6.12 23.65
CA ARG A 288 21.85 5.68 22.61
C ARG A 288 21.34 6.87 21.81
N GLY A 289 21.35 6.76 20.49
CA GLY A 289 20.89 7.82 19.58
C GLY A 289 19.41 7.66 19.22
N MET A 290 18.78 8.78 18.91
CA MET A 290 17.33 8.85 18.60
C MET A 290 17.06 9.47 17.23
N GLY A 291 18.02 10.19 16.67
CA GLY A 291 17.89 10.87 15.39
C GLY A 291 17.27 12.27 15.53
N LEU A 292 17.66 13.16 14.62
CA LEU A 292 17.24 14.57 14.62
C LEU A 292 15.72 14.74 14.42
N GLN A 293 15.12 13.91 13.56
CA GLN A 293 13.69 13.99 13.25
C GLN A 293 12.81 13.67 14.47
N VAL A 294 13.23 12.72 15.31
CA VAL A 294 12.51 12.38 16.55
C VAL A 294 12.54 13.57 17.50
N ARG A 295 13.72 14.17 17.73
CA ARG A 295 13.87 15.36 18.58
C ARG A 295 12.97 16.52 18.14
N GLN A 296 12.91 16.77 16.84
CA GLN A 296 12.05 17.82 16.28
C GLN A 296 10.55 17.56 16.53
N CYS A 297 10.16 16.30 16.76
CA CYS A 297 8.77 15.92 17.01
C CYS A 297 8.42 15.81 18.49
N GLU A 298 9.37 15.72 19.41
CA GLU A 298 9.10 15.51 20.85
C GLU A 298 8.25 16.60 21.48
N HIS A 299 8.37 17.83 21.01
CA HIS A 299 7.60 18.95 21.54
C HIS A 299 6.14 18.96 21.05
N ARG A 300 5.79 18.13 20.07
CA ARG A 300 4.45 18.11 19.47
C ARG A 300 3.45 17.38 20.37
N THR A 301 2.21 17.88 20.39
CA THR A 301 1.11 17.34 21.21
C THR A 301 0.81 15.87 20.90
N ASP A 302 0.79 15.53 19.61
CA ASP A 302 0.50 14.19 19.12
C ASP A 302 1.56 13.17 19.60
N PHE A 303 2.82 13.59 19.61
CA PHE A 303 3.93 12.79 20.10
C PHE A 303 3.79 12.50 21.59
N LYS A 304 3.53 13.55 22.40
CA LYS A 304 3.33 13.41 23.85
C LYS A 304 2.14 12.51 24.18
N THR A 305 1.02 12.68 23.47
CA THR A 305 -0.19 11.87 23.65
C THR A 305 0.08 10.39 23.41
N ILE A 306 0.82 10.06 22.35
CA ILE A 306 1.21 8.67 22.07
C ILE A 306 2.21 8.16 23.10
N GLN A 307 3.18 8.98 23.49
CA GLN A 307 4.18 8.62 24.50
C GLN A 307 3.51 8.24 25.84
N GLU A 308 2.54 9.02 26.30
CA GLU A 308 1.75 8.72 27.50
C GLU A 308 0.99 7.40 27.38
N ARG A 309 0.42 7.10 26.20
CA ARG A 309 -0.26 5.81 25.98
C ARG A 309 0.70 4.63 25.99
N LEU A 310 1.87 4.80 25.40
CA LEU A 310 2.91 3.77 25.37
C LEU A 310 3.45 3.49 26.77
N THR A 311 3.64 4.52 27.60
CA THR A 311 4.09 4.33 29.00
C THR A 311 3.05 3.62 29.85
N VAL A 312 1.74 3.84 29.60
CA VAL A 312 0.68 3.08 30.27
C VAL A 312 0.68 1.62 29.80
N LEU A 313 0.82 1.38 28.50
CA LEU A 313 0.79 0.02 27.93
C LEU A 313 1.98 -0.85 28.37
N ASN A 314 3.16 -0.24 28.54
CA ASN A 314 4.38 -0.96 28.91
C ASN A 314 4.55 -1.17 30.42
N LYS A 315 3.60 -0.71 31.25
CA LYS A 315 3.64 -1.01 32.69
C LYS A 315 3.38 -2.51 32.89
N PRO A 316 4.19 -3.21 33.71
CA PRO A 316 3.91 -4.59 34.05
C PRO A 316 2.53 -4.69 34.71
N PRO A 317 1.78 -5.79 34.49
CA PRO A 317 0.54 -6.02 35.21
C PRO A 317 0.86 -6.04 36.71
N ALA A 318 0.10 -5.26 37.48
CA ALA A 318 0.20 -5.19 38.93
C ALA A 318 -0.22 -6.50 39.59
#